data_AF-A0A3M1Z9P4-F1
#
_entry.id   AF-A0A3M1Z9P4-F1
#
_cell.length_a   1.000
_cell.length_b   1.000
_cell.length_c   1.000
_cell.angle_alpha   90.00
_cell.angle_beta   90.00
_cell.angle_gamma   90.00
#
_symmetry.space_group_name_H-M   'P 1'
#
loop_
_entity.id
_entity.type
_entity.pdbx_description
1 polymer ?
#
loop_
_entity_poly.entity_id
_entity_poly.type
_entity_poly.pdbx_seq_one_letter_code
_entity_poly.pdbx_strand_id
1 'polypeptide(L)'
;MITQADSWKAKRIRRNSQVEVAPCNARGELKSDEKVTAYARILPSEEFDSAYKLLLKKYGMQLRFFRMLYFLRRTPAICIEISPEPFE
;
A
#
# COMPACT_ATOMS: atom_id res chain seq x y z
N MET A 1 -1.78 -1.17 2.66
CA MET A 1 -0.77 -1.86 1.82
C MET A 1 0.63 -1.28 2.04
N ILE A 2 1.70 -1.93 1.58
CA ILE A 2 3.09 -1.43 1.72
C ILE A 2 3.73 -1.19 0.34
N THR A 3 4.51 -0.12 0.19
CA THR A 3 5.23 0.18 -1.06
C THR A 3 6.49 1.03 -0.79
N GLN A 4 7.30 1.26 -1.83
CA GLN A 4 8.48 2.13 -1.73
C GLN A 4 8.05 3.61 -1.73
N ALA A 5 8.70 4.44 -0.92
CA ALA A 5 8.35 5.85 -0.71
C ALA A 5 8.49 6.72 -1.97
N ASP A 6 9.38 6.31 -2.88
CA ASP A 6 9.72 6.98 -4.13
C ASP A 6 9.00 6.37 -5.35
N SER A 7 8.22 5.31 -5.14
CA SER A 7 7.44 4.68 -6.19
C SER A 7 6.47 5.66 -6.84
N TRP A 8 6.21 5.45 -8.13
CA TRP A 8 5.33 6.34 -8.90
C TRP A 8 3.89 6.36 -8.35
N LYS A 9 3.44 5.27 -7.70
CA LYS A 9 2.14 5.24 -7.01
C LYS A 9 2.13 6.13 -5.76
N ALA A 10 3.21 6.14 -4.97
CA ALA A 10 3.32 7.02 -3.81
C ALA A 10 3.32 8.50 -4.22
N LYS A 11 4.05 8.84 -5.29
CA LYS A 11 4.06 10.20 -5.85
C LYS A 11 2.66 10.64 -6.32
N ARG A 12 1.92 9.75 -7.00
CA ARG A 12 0.54 10.04 -7.43
C ARG A 12 -0.43 10.24 -6.26
N ILE A 13 -0.37 9.37 -5.25
CA ILE A 13 -1.24 9.47 -4.07
C ILE A 13 -0.97 10.76 -3.29
N ARG A 14 0.30 11.20 -3.17
CA ARG A 14 0.63 12.51 -2.56
C ARG A 14 0.00 13.69 -3.30
N ARG A 15 -0.16 13.58 -4.62
CA ARG A 15 -0.74 14.65 -5.46
C ARG A 15 -2.26 14.60 -5.49
N ASN A 16 -2.83 13.40 -5.54
CA ASN A 16 -4.28 13.17 -5.54
C ASN A 16 -4.58 11.91 -4.74
N SER A 17 -5.31 12.07 -3.64
CA SER A 17 -5.68 10.99 -2.74
C SER A 17 -6.84 10.15 -3.29
N GLN A 18 -7.62 10.64 -4.26
CA GLN A 18 -8.72 9.89 -4.86
C GLN A 18 -8.18 8.79 -5.78
N VAL A 19 -8.60 7.54 -5.55
CA VAL A 19 -8.16 6.35 -6.28
C VAL A 19 -9.34 5.46 -6.67
N GLU A 20 -9.14 4.64 -7.72
CA GLU A 20 -10.04 3.54 -8.04
C GLU A 20 -9.40 2.21 -7.62
N VAL A 21 -10.19 1.34 -6.99
CA VAL A 21 -9.75 0.02 -6.54
C VAL A 21 -10.58 -1.06 -7.23
N ALA A 22 -9.89 -2.06 -7.78
CA ALA A 22 -10.49 -3.23 -8.41
C ALA A 22 -9.80 -4.53 -7.94
N PRO A 23 -10.52 -5.65 -7.83
CA PRO A 23 -9.92 -6.93 -7.51
C PRO A 23 -9.07 -7.43 -8.68
N CYS A 24 -7.80 -7.76 -8.41
CA CYS A 24 -6.88 -8.31 -9.39
C CYS A 24 -6.12 -9.53 -8.86
N ASN A 25 -5.47 -10.27 -9.76
CA ASN A 25 -4.50 -11.29 -9.36
C ASN A 25 -3.10 -10.67 -9.19
N ALA A 26 -2.13 -11.50 -8.76
CA ALA A 26 -0.76 -11.04 -8.50
C ALA A 26 -0.01 -10.53 -9.76
N ARG A 27 -0.50 -10.86 -10.97
CA ARG A 27 0.05 -10.38 -12.25
C ARG A 27 -0.57 -9.06 -12.70
N GLY A 28 -1.60 -8.57 -12.00
CA GLY A 28 -2.32 -7.36 -12.36
C GLY A 28 -3.48 -7.58 -13.33
N GLU A 29 -3.86 -8.84 -13.61
CA GLU A 29 -5.06 -9.14 -14.39
C GLU A 29 -6.29 -8.91 -13.51
N LEU A 30 -7.24 -8.12 -14.01
CA LEU A 30 -8.49 -7.82 -13.32
C LEU A 30 -9.34 -9.08 -13.20
N LYS A 31 -9.98 -9.25 -12.04
CA LYS A 31 -10.94 -10.34 -11.80
C LYS A 31 -12.38 -9.94 -12.15
N SER A 32 -12.64 -8.64 -12.20
CA SER A 32 -13.91 -8.04 -12.60
C SER A 32 -13.66 -6.63 -13.12
N ASP A 33 -14.64 -6.10 -13.87
CA ASP A 33 -14.65 -4.69 -14.30
C ASP A 33 -15.16 -3.74 -13.20
N GLU A 34 -15.61 -4.29 -12.07
CA GLU A 34 -16.06 -3.51 -10.93
C GLU A 34 -14.91 -2.71 -10.33
N LYS A 35 -15.13 -1.39 -10.23
CA LYS A 35 -14.23 -0.44 -9.61
C LYS A 35 -14.95 0.34 -8.54
N VAL A 36 -14.28 0.52 -7.41
CA VAL A 36 -14.78 1.32 -6.30
C VAL A 36 -13.92 2.58 -6.19
N THR A 37 -14.57 3.74 -6.18
CA THR A 37 -13.91 4.99 -5.83
C THR A 37 -13.59 4.98 -4.34
N ALA A 38 -12.34 5.26 -3.99
CA ALA A 38 -11.83 5.24 -2.64
C ALA A 38 -10.81 6.37 -2.46
N TYR A 39 -10.35 6.54 -1.23
CA TYR A 39 -9.32 7.49 -0.87
C TYR A 39 -8.11 6.73 -0.33
N ALA A 40 -6.93 7.12 -0.79
CA ALA A 40 -5.66 6.61 -0.33
C ALA A 40 -4.87 7.69 0.40
N ARG A 41 -4.34 7.36 1.58
CA ARG A 41 -3.38 8.20 2.30
C ARG A 41 -2.11 7.45 2.62
N ILE A 42 -1.00 8.16 2.63
CA ILE A 42 0.26 7.63 3.15
C ILE A 42 0.19 7.76 4.66
N LEU A 43 0.39 6.64 5.36
CA LEU A 43 0.37 6.62 6.81
C LEU A 43 1.57 7.39 7.39
N PRO A 44 1.36 8.15 8.48
CA PRO A 44 2.45 8.74 9.25
C PRO A 44 3.43 7.68 9.77
N SER A 45 4.66 8.11 10.09
CA SER A 45 5.69 7.20 10.59
C SER A 45 5.32 6.54 11.92
N GLU A 46 4.53 7.22 12.75
CA GLU A 46 4.03 6.74 14.04
C GLU A 46 3.09 5.53 13.88
N GLU A 47 2.30 5.50 12.79
CA GLU A 47 1.33 4.44 12.51
C GLU A 47 1.93 3.27 11.72
N PHE A 48 3.15 3.44 11.20
CA PHE A 48 3.79 2.46 10.34
C PHE A 48 3.92 1.09 11.02
N ASP A 49 4.38 1.03 12.27
CA ASP A 49 4.62 -0.23 12.97
C ASP A 49 3.32 -1.00 13.23
N SER A 50 2.25 -0.28 13.58
CA SER A 50 0.92 -0.86 13.79
C SER A 50 0.38 -1.45 12.48
N ALA A 51 0.43 -0.68 11.39
CA ALA A 51 0.02 -1.16 10.07
C ALA A 51 0.89 -2.34 9.59
N TYR A 52 2.19 -2.29 9.85
CA TYR A 52 3.13 -3.35 9.49
C TYR A 52 2.82 -4.66 10.23
N LYS A 53 2.46 -4.61 11.52
CA LYS A 53 2.01 -5.79 12.29
C LYS A 53 0.75 -6.42 11.68
N LEU A 54 -0.22 -5.62 11.26
CA LEU A 54 -1.43 -6.11 10.58
C LEU A 54 -1.09 -6.77 9.23
N LEU A 55 -0.20 -6.16 8.45
CA LEU A 55 0.28 -6.73 7.20
C LEU A 55 1.07 -8.04 7.43
N LEU A 56 1.87 -8.13 8.49
CA LEU A 56 2.55 -9.36 8.87
C LEU A 56 1.57 -10.47 9.21
N LYS A 57 0.48 -10.17 9.92
CA LYS A 57 -0.57 -11.16 10.21
C LYS A 57 -1.23 -11.68 8.93
N LYS A 58 -1.40 -10.83 7.91
CA LYS A 58 -2.02 -11.17 6.63
C LYS A 58 -1.09 -11.94 5.68
N TYR A 59 0.17 -11.53 5.55
CA TYR A 59 1.10 -12.02 4.51
C TYR A 59 2.27 -12.85 5.05
N GLY A 60 2.49 -12.87 6.37
CA GLY A 60 3.47 -13.72 7.05
C GLY A 60 4.89 -13.62 6.49
N MET A 61 5.44 -14.77 6.09
CA MET A 61 6.83 -14.91 5.63
C MET A 61 7.09 -14.16 4.31
N GLN A 62 6.09 -14.00 3.43
CA GLN A 62 6.25 -13.26 2.18
C GLN A 62 6.62 -11.80 2.46
N LEU A 63 5.95 -11.18 3.42
CA LEU A 63 6.24 -9.79 3.80
C LEU A 63 7.62 -9.63 4.44
N ARG A 64 8.05 -10.61 5.25
CA ARG A 64 9.41 -10.63 5.83
C ARG A 64 10.48 -10.66 4.75
N PHE A 65 10.29 -11.48 3.72
CA PHE A 65 11.19 -11.55 2.57
C PHE A 65 11.24 -10.22 1.80
N PHE A 66 10.08 -9.63 1.50
CA PHE A 66 10.02 -8.31 0.86
C PHE A 66 10.72 -7.22 1.69
N ARG A 67 10.54 -7.20 3.01
CA ARG A 67 11.23 -6.25 3.90
C ARG A 67 12.74 -6.43 3.86
N MET A 68 13.23 -7.66 3.88
CA MET A 68 14.66 -7.95 3.76
C MET A 68 15.23 -7.41 2.44
N LEU A 69 14.52 -7.60 1.32
CA LEU A 69 14.91 -7.04 0.03
C LEU A 69 14.93 -5.50 0.03
N TYR A 70 13.91 -4.85 0.60
CA TYR A 70 13.89 -3.39 0.70
C TYR A 70 15.01 -2.85 1.58
N PHE A 71 15.32 -3.53 2.68
CA PHE A 71 16.42 -3.19 3.56
C PHE A 71 17.77 -3.30 2.85
N LEU A 72 18.00 -4.39 2.11
CA LEU A 72 19.23 -4.58 1.33
C LEU A 72 19.40 -3.49 0.25
N ARG A 73 18.29 -3.05 -0.34
CA ARG A 73 18.25 -1.99 -1.36
C ARG A 73 18.19 -0.57 -0.77
N ARG A 74 18.30 -0.42 0.55
CA ARG A 74 18.19 0.85 1.30
C ARG A 74 17.00 1.71 0.87
N THR A 75 15.89 1.09 0.47
CA THR A 75 14.72 1.83 -0.03
C THR A 75 13.72 2.02 1.10
N PRO A 76 13.38 3.27 1.48
CA PRO A 76 12.39 3.51 2.53
C PRO A 76 11.02 2.99 2.09
N ALA A 77 10.40 2.17 2.95
CA ALA A 77 9.06 1.67 2.74
C ALA A 77 8.05 2.56 3.46
N ILE A 78 6.89 2.75 2.82
CA ILE A 78 5.74 3.45 3.39
C ILE A 78 4.53 2.52 3.41
N CYS A 79 3.65 2.73 4.38
CA CYS A 79 2.34 2.10 4.39
C CYS A 79 1.31 3.07 3.82
N ILE A 80 0.39 2.53 3.03
CA ILE A 80 -0.73 3.26 2.42
C ILE A 80 -2.01 2.66 2.97
N GLU A 81 -2.86 3.50 3.53
CA GLU A 81 -4.22 3.17 3.91
C GLU A 81 -5.16 3.51 2.76
N ILE A 82 -6.17 2.67 2.56
CA ILE A 82 -7.22 2.87 1.56
C ILE A 82 -8.55 2.75 2.28
N SER A 83 -9.37 3.79 2.18
CA SER A 83 -10.71 3.88 2.79
C SER A 83 -11.75 4.18 1.71
N PRO A 84 -12.97 3.60 1.77
CA PRO A 84 -14.06 4.01 0.89
C PRO A 84 -14.52 5.46 1.16
N GLU A 85 -14.26 5.98 2.36
CA GLU A 85 -14.62 7.33 2.77
C GLU A 85 -13.40 8.27 2.76
N PRO A 86 -13.59 9.59 2.55
CA PRO A 86 -12.53 10.57 2.67
C PRO A 86 -11.90 10.53 4.07
N PHE A 87 -10.61 10.81 4.15
CA PHE A 87 -9.95 11.01 5.43
C PHE A 87 -10.24 12.43 5.93
N GLU A 88 -10.72 12.57 7.16
CA GLU A 88 -10.85 13.85 7.88
C GLU A 88 -9.49 14.47 8.22
#